data_AF-A0A9E4M815-F1
#
_entry.id   AF-A0A9E4M815-F1
#
_cell.length_a   1.000
_cell.length_b   1.000
_cell.length_c   1.000
_cell.angle_alpha   90.00
_cell.angle_beta   90.00
_cell.angle_gamma   90.00
#
_symmetry.space_group_name_H-M   'P 1'
#
loop_
_entity.id
_entity.type
_entity.pdbx_description
1 polymer ?
#
loop_
_entity_poly.entity_id
_entity_poly.type
_entity_poly.pdbx_seq_one_letter_code
_entity_poly.pdbx_strand_id
1 'polypeptide(L)'
;MELALLAPLLMLMALFLVQLALTAREQIMVVHSAREAARAVAVSSDFTVARPAALAASRLDPQRLAVRVEELPGTGNVSIRLDYRSPVRVAPFGIVLDDLVLSGEAVMRSER
;
A
#
# COMPACT_ATOMS: atom_id res chain seq x y z
N MET A 1 -1.82 -33.59 29.75
CA MET A 1 -0.64 -33.10 29.01
C MET A 1 -1.01 -32.75 27.56
N GLU A 2 -2.16 -32.10 27.33
CA GLU A 2 -2.68 -31.82 25.96
C GLU A 2 -2.69 -30.31 25.65
N LEU A 3 -2.93 -29.46 26.66
CA LEU A 3 -2.90 -28.00 26.53
C LEU A 3 -1.52 -27.43 26.13
N ALA A 4 -0.44 -28.16 26.41
CA ALA A 4 0.92 -27.76 26.03
C ALA A 4 1.13 -27.72 24.50
N LEU A 5 0.37 -28.53 23.74
CA LEU A 5 0.39 -28.52 22.28
C LEU A 5 -0.50 -27.41 21.69
N LEU A 6 -1.49 -26.91 22.45
CA LEU A 6 -2.32 -25.77 22.04
C LEU A 6 -1.60 -24.43 22.20
N ALA A 7 -0.77 -24.28 23.22
CA ALA A 7 0.00 -23.05 23.47
C ALA A 7 0.80 -22.57 22.24
N PRO A 8 1.62 -23.40 21.56
CA PRO A 8 2.35 -22.95 20.37
C PRO A 8 1.43 -22.60 19.20
N LEU A 9 0.31 -23.30 19.03
CA LEU A 9 -0.69 -22.99 17.99
C LEU A 9 -1.34 -21.63 18.23
N LEU A 10 -1.74 -21.34 19.48
CA LEU A 10 -2.31 -20.05 19.87
C LEU A 10 -1.31 -18.91 19.67
N MET A 11 -0.03 -19.14 19.97
CA MET A 11 1.01 -18.14 19.75
C MET A 11 1.21 -17.86 18.26
N LEU A 12 1.25 -18.89 17.41
CA LEU A 12 1.31 -18.71 15.95
C LEU A 12 0.09 -17.95 15.43
N MET A 13 -1.11 -18.26 15.93
CA MET A 13 -2.34 -17.56 15.55
C MET A 13 -2.33 -16.10 15.98
N ALA A 14 -1.85 -15.78 17.19
CA ALA A 14 -1.69 -14.41 17.65
C ALA A 14 -0.68 -13.63 16.79
N LEU A 15 0.47 -14.23 16.45
CA LEU A 15 1.46 -13.64 15.57
C LEU A 15 0.91 -13.40 14.16
N PHE A 16 0.11 -14.33 13.65
CA PHE A 16 -0.58 -14.17 12.37
C PHE A 16 -1.57 -13.00 12.38
N LEU A 17 -2.36 -12.86 13.45
CA LEU A 17 -3.29 -11.73 13.61
C LEU A 17 -2.55 -10.39 13.70
N VAL A 18 -1.42 -10.33 14.42
CA VAL A 18 -0.57 -9.13 14.46
C VAL A 18 -0.04 -8.79 13.06
N GLN A 19 0.47 -9.79 12.32
CA GLN A 19 0.94 -9.58 10.95
C GLN A 19 -0.21 -9.07 10.05
N LEU A 20 -1.40 -9.67 10.15
CA LEU A 20 -2.58 -9.26 9.38
C LEU A 20 -2.98 -7.81 9.68
N ALA A 21 -2.97 -7.41 10.96
CA ALA A 21 -3.27 -6.04 11.35
C ALA A 21 -2.24 -5.03 10.80
N LEU A 22 -0.95 -5.39 10.82
CA LEU A 22 0.11 -4.58 10.22
C LEU A 22 -0.05 -4.44 8.71
N THR A 23 -0.37 -5.53 8.00
CA THR A 23 -0.63 -5.52 6.56
C THR A 23 -1.86 -4.68 6.21
N ALA A 24 -2.96 -4.83 6.95
CA ALA A 24 -4.18 -4.05 6.75
C ALA A 24 -3.92 -2.54 6.92
N ARG A 25 -3.12 -2.15 7.93
CA ARG A 25 -2.72 -0.76 8.14
C ARG A 25 -1.95 -0.21 6.94
N GLU A 26 -1.02 -0.97 6.38
CA GLU A 26 -0.25 -0.53 5.20
C GLU A 26 -1.13 -0.43 3.96
N GLN A 27 -2.07 -1.34 3.76
CA GLN A 27 -3.03 -1.27 2.67
C GLN A 27 -3.85 0.03 2.72
N ILE A 28 -4.31 0.43 3.91
CA ILE A 28 -5.02 1.70 4.10
C ILE A 28 -4.12 2.89 3.71
N MET A 29 -2.84 2.86 4.07
CA MET A 29 -1.88 3.92 3.70
C MET A 29 -1.65 4.00 2.19
N VAL A 30 -1.54 2.86 1.50
CA VAL A 30 -1.37 2.81 0.04
C VAL A 30 -2.59 3.42 -0.66
N VAL A 31 -3.80 3.05 -0.24
CA VAL A 31 -5.04 3.60 -0.81
C VAL A 31 -5.15 5.12 -0.57
N HIS A 32 -4.83 5.58 0.65
CA HIS A 32 -4.85 7.01 0.95
C HIS A 32 -3.83 7.79 0.11
N SER A 33 -2.61 7.24 -0.02
CA SER A 33 -1.54 7.84 -0.83
C SER A 33 -1.92 7.93 -2.31
N ALA A 34 -2.60 6.91 -2.84
CA ALA A 34 -3.06 6.90 -4.23
C ALA A 34 -4.05 8.03 -4.48
N ARG A 35 -4.98 8.25 -3.53
CA ARG A 35 -5.96 9.32 -3.60
C ARG A 35 -5.33 10.71 -3.53
N GLU A 36 -4.37 10.93 -2.63
CA GLU A 36 -3.67 12.21 -2.54
C GLU A 36 -2.79 12.49 -3.76
N ALA A 37 -2.14 11.47 -4.32
CA ALA A 37 -1.42 11.59 -5.58
C ALA A 37 -2.34 11.92 -6.75
N ALA A 38 -3.50 11.25 -6.85
CA ALA A 38 -4.49 11.54 -7.88
C ALA A 38 -4.99 12.99 -7.78
N ARG A 39 -5.23 13.48 -6.56
CA ARG A 39 -5.63 14.87 -6.31
C ARG A 39 -4.55 15.87 -6.73
N ALA A 40 -3.30 15.62 -6.35
CA ALA A 40 -2.20 16.52 -6.69
C ALA A 40 -2.03 16.65 -8.22
N VAL A 41 -2.12 15.53 -8.94
CA VAL A 41 -2.06 15.52 -10.40
C VAL A 41 -3.28 16.18 -11.03
N ALA A 42 -4.49 15.91 -10.52
CA ALA A 42 -5.71 16.48 -11.03
C ALA A 42 -5.73 18.03 -10.95
N VAL A 43 -5.16 18.59 -9.89
CA VAL A 43 -5.10 20.05 -9.65
C VAL A 43 -3.94 20.70 -10.40
N SER A 44 -2.75 20.11 -10.40
CA SER A 44 -1.56 20.71 -11.03
C SER A 44 -1.48 20.46 -12.53
N SER A 45 -2.18 19.43 -13.04
CA SER A 45 -1.97 18.86 -14.38
C SER A 45 -0.53 18.41 -14.66
N ASP A 46 0.28 18.21 -13.62
CA ASP A 46 1.66 17.76 -13.71
C ASP A 46 1.79 16.33 -13.16
N PHE A 47 2.23 15.38 -13.98
CA PHE A 47 2.40 13.98 -13.55
C PHE A 47 3.60 13.79 -12.61
N THR A 48 4.56 14.71 -12.62
CA THR A 48 5.76 14.61 -11.79
C THR A 48 5.45 14.79 -10.30
N VAL A 49 4.32 15.42 -9.95
CA VAL A 49 3.92 15.63 -8.55
C VAL A 49 3.27 14.39 -7.90
N ALA A 50 2.91 13.36 -8.69
CA ALA A 50 2.24 12.17 -8.18
C ALA A 50 3.06 11.44 -7.09
N ARG A 51 4.35 11.22 -7.35
CA ARG A 51 5.25 10.52 -6.42
C ARG A 51 5.51 11.30 -5.13
N PRO A 52 5.90 12.59 -5.15
CA PRO A 52 6.09 13.35 -3.91
C PRO A 52 4.78 13.50 -3.11
N ALA A 53 3.63 13.63 -3.77
CA ALA A 53 2.34 13.66 -3.09
C ALA A 53 2.00 12.32 -2.39
N ALA A 54 2.22 11.18 -3.07
CA ALA A 54 2.04 9.86 -2.48
C ALA A 54 2.94 9.63 -1.26
N LEU A 55 4.20 10.09 -1.33
CA LEU A 55 5.17 9.98 -0.23
C LEU A 55 4.86 10.92 0.93
N ALA A 56 4.33 12.12 0.67
CA ALA A 56 3.93 13.04 1.72
C ALA A 56 2.68 12.56 2.49
N ALA A 57 1.79 11.84 1.81
CA ALA A 57 0.55 11.32 2.38
C ALA A 57 0.72 10.07 3.27
N SER A 58 1.92 9.46 3.29
CA SER A 58 2.17 8.26 4.08
C SER A 58 3.58 8.19 4.65
N ARG A 59 3.82 7.23 5.55
CA ARG A 59 5.18 6.90 6.04
C ARG A 59 5.71 5.63 5.37
N LEU A 60 5.34 5.39 4.12
CA LEU A 60 5.81 4.25 3.33
C LEU A 60 7.28 4.45 2.92
N ASP A 61 8.04 3.36 2.81
CA ASP A 61 9.41 3.41 2.33
C ASP A 61 9.45 3.82 0.84
N PRO A 62 10.13 4.94 0.49
CA PRO A 62 10.20 5.43 -0.89
C PRO A 62 10.86 4.46 -1.87
N GLN A 63 11.74 3.56 -1.42
CA GLN A 63 12.42 2.58 -2.27
C GLN A 63 11.52 1.40 -2.63
N ARG A 64 10.42 1.23 -1.90
CA ARG A 64 9.51 0.09 -2.01
C ARG A 64 8.16 0.47 -2.61
N LEU A 65 7.95 1.76 -2.87
CA LEU A 65 6.76 2.33 -3.50
C LEU A 65 7.02 2.64 -4.98
N ALA A 66 6.26 1.98 -5.86
CA ALA A 66 6.17 2.32 -7.27
C ALA A 66 4.89 3.11 -7.53
N VAL A 67 4.99 4.17 -8.34
CA VAL A 67 3.87 5.03 -8.73
C VAL A 67 3.71 4.94 -10.24
N ARG A 68 2.51 4.58 -10.69
CA ARG A 68 2.12 4.57 -12.10
C ARG A 68 1.01 5.59 -12.31
N VAL A 69 1.17 6.40 -13.34
CA VAL A 69 0.23 7.45 -13.71
C VAL A 69 -0.25 7.15 -15.12
N GLU A 70 -1.57 7.06 -15.28
CA GLU A 70 -2.23 6.79 -16.55
C GLU A 70 -3.29 7.88 -16.77
N GLU A 71 -3.15 8.67 -17.83
CA GLU A 71 -4.21 9.58 -18.29
C GLU A 71 -5.20 8.75 -19.13
N LEU A 72 -6.49 8.79 -18.80
CA LEU A 72 -7.53 8.05 -19.52
C LEU A 72 -8.02 8.90 -20.71
N PRO A 73 -7.67 8.53 -21.96
CA PRO A 73 -7.98 9.34 -23.13
C PRO A 73 -9.49 9.55 -23.29
N GLY A 74 -9.90 10.77 -23.69
CA GLY A 74 -11.30 11.09 -23.97
C GLY A 74 -12.20 11.29 -22.76
N THR A 75 -11.72 11.07 -21.53
CA THR A 75 -12.51 11.29 -20.30
C THR A 75 -12.07 12.50 -19.48
N GLY A 76 -10.82 12.97 -19.69
CA GLY A 76 -10.19 13.96 -18.82
C GLY A 76 -9.89 13.43 -17.41
N ASN A 77 -9.95 12.11 -17.21
CA ASN A 77 -9.61 11.48 -15.94
C ASN A 77 -8.15 11.04 -15.91
N VAL A 78 -7.56 11.06 -14.72
CA VAL A 78 -6.25 10.52 -14.40
C VAL A 78 -6.44 9.37 -13.42
N SER A 79 -5.88 8.20 -13.75
CA SER A 79 -5.72 7.08 -12.82
C SER A 79 -4.31 7.07 -12.25
N ILE A 80 -4.22 6.97 -10.93
CA ILE A 80 -2.97 6.73 -10.21
C ILE A 80 -3.05 5.34 -9.58
N ARG A 81 -2.09 4.48 -9.93
CA ARG A 81 -1.88 3.18 -9.30
C ARG A 81 -0.58 3.20 -8.52
N LEU A 82 -0.66 2.83 -7.26
CA LEU A 82 0.48 2.65 -6.36
C LEU A 82 0.67 1.17 -6.08
N ASP A 83 1.90 0.70 -6.17
CA ASP A 83 2.31 -0.65 -5.77
C ASP A 83 3.39 -0.52 -4.69
N TYR A 84 3.12 -1.07 -3.50
CA TYR A 84 4.03 -1.05 -2.37
C TYR A 84 4.45 -2.46 -1.98
N ARG A 85 5.76 -2.72 -1.97
CA ARG A 85 6.30 -3.98 -1.42
C ARG A 85 6.33 -3.88 0.10
N SER A 86 5.41 -4.57 0.76
CA SER A 86 5.31 -4.69 2.21
C SER A 86 6.30 -5.73 2.73
N PRO A 87 7.09 -5.41 3.78
CA PRO A 87 7.99 -6.40 4.38
C PRO A 87 7.22 -7.28 5.34
N VAL A 88 7.45 -8.58 5.30
CA VAL A 88 6.97 -9.48 6.34
C VAL A 88 7.81 -9.25 7.60
N ARG A 89 7.22 -8.58 8.60
CA ARG A 89 7.94 -8.15 9.82
C ARG A 89 7.95 -9.20 10.93
N VAL A 90 7.13 -10.24 10.81
CA VAL A 90 7.00 -11.27 11.83
C VAL A 90 7.86 -12.48 11.47
N ALA A 91 8.87 -12.75 12.31
CA ALA A 91 9.96 -13.72 12.07
C ALA A 91 9.55 -15.11 11.54
N PRO A 92 8.52 -15.81 12.08
CA PRO A 92 8.13 -17.12 11.54
C PRO A 92 7.64 -17.06 10.09
N PHE A 93 7.18 -15.90 9.62
CA PHE A 93 6.64 -15.72 8.28
C PHE A 93 7.64 -15.07 7.31
N GLY A 94 8.58 -14.26 7.81
CA GLY A 94 9.54 -13.53 6.97
C GLY A 94 10.66 -14.37 6.34
N ILE A 95 10.81 -15.64 6.76
CA ILE A 95 11.77 -16.58 6.17
C ILE A 95 11.14 -17.37 5.01
N VAL A 96 9.82 -17.51 5.00
CA VAL A 96 9.09 -18.40 4.09
C VAL A 96 8.28 -17.64 3.05
N LEU A 97 7.75 -16.45 3.39
CA LEU A 97 6.97 -15.63 2.46
C LEU A 97 7.83 -14.51 1.85
N ASP A 98 7.79 -14.42 0.53
CA ASP A 98 8.29 -13.26 -0.23
C ASP A 98 7.52 -11.98 0.16
N ASP A 99 8.09 -10.83 -0.19
CA ASP A 99 7.47 -9.51 0.00
C ASP A 99 6.04 -9.48 -0.57
N LEU A 100 5.07 -9.03 0.25
CA LEU A 100 3.69 -8.86 -0.20
C LEU A 100 3.57 -7.57 -1.03
N VAL A 101 3.01 -7.66 -2.24
CA VAL A 101 2.71 -6.46 -3.03
C VAL A 101 1.32 -5.95 -2.65
N LEU A 102 1.26 -4.74 -2.09
CA LEU A 102 0.05 -4.02 -1.77
C LEU A 102 -0.24 -3.00 -2.85
N SER A 103 -1.40 -3.08 -3.50
CA SER A 103 -1.79 -2.16 -4.57
C SER A 103 -2.94 -1.26 -4.14
N GLY A 104 -2.90 0.00 -4.58
CA GLY A 104 -3.99 0.95 -4.40
C GLY A 104 -4.18 1.79 -5.65
N GLU A 105 -5.42 2.04 -6.04
CA GLU A 105 -5.76 2.80 -7.24
C GLU A 105 -6.76 3.90 -6.91
N ALA A 106 -6.56 5.06 -7.51
CA ALA A 106 -7.48 6.19 -7.40
C ALA A 106 -7.61 6.88 -8.76
N VAL A 107 -8.85 7.17 -9.15
CA VAL A 107 -9.19 7.87 -10.39
C VAL A 107 -9.81 9.21 -10.04
N MET A 108 -9.32 10.29 -10.64
CA MET A 108 -9.87 11.64 -10.48
C MET A 108 -9.95 12.37 -11.82
N ARG A 109 -10.91 13.29 -11.93
CA ARG A 109 -11.01 14.18 -13.09
C ARG A 109 -9.95 15.28 -12.98
N SER A 110 -9.23 15.52 -14.07
CA SER A 110 -8.29 16.64 -14.20
C SER A 110 -9.06 17.95 -14.43
N GLU A 111 -8.68 19.01 -13.71
CA GLU A 111 -9.31 20.34 -13.75
C GLU A 111 -8.74 21.22 -14.88
N ARG A 112 -8.42 20.65 -16.05
CA ARG A 112 -8.03 21.43 -17.24
C ARG A 112 -9.11 22.43 -17.66
#